data_AF-A0A3B8WHE2-F1
#
_entry.id   AF-A0A3B8WHE2-F1
#
_cell.length_a   1.000
_cell.length_b   1.000
_cell.length_c   1.000
_cell.angle_alpha   90.00
_cell.angle_beta   90.00
_cell.angle_gamma   90.00
#
_symmetry.space_group_name_H-M   'P 1'
#
loop_
_entity.id
_entity.type
_entity.pdbx_description
1 polymer ?
#
loop_
_entity_poly.entity_id
_entity_poly.type
_entity_poly.pdbx_seq_one_letter_code
_entity_poly.pdbx_strand_id
1 'polypeptide(L)' 'VKLPSGGSIVIDPTEALVSIDINSSRATKGQDIEETALQTNLEAAEEIARQLRLRDMGGLIVIDFIDM' A
#
# COMPACT_ATOMS: atom_id res chain seq x y z
N VAL A 1 -6.89 -3.20 -3.53
CA VAL A 1 -7.06 -4.37 -2.64
C VAL A 1 -7.22 -3.87 -1.22
N LYS A 2 -8.19 -4.40 -0.45
CA LYS A 2 -8.45 -3.97 0.92
C LYS A 2 -7.42 -4.57 1.89
N LEU A 3 -6.98 -3.77 2.85
CA LEU A 3 -6.08 -4.16 3.94
C LEU A 3 -6.87 -4.51 5.21
N PRO A 4 -6.31 -5.32 6.14
CA PRO A 4 -6.97 -5.72 7.37
C PRO A 4 -7.54 -4.56 8.20
N SER A 5 -6.80 -3.47 8.34
CA SER A 5 -7.21 -2.29 9.13
C SER A 5 -8.07 -1.29 8.35
N GLY A 6 -8.61 -1.69 7.21
CA GLY A 6 -9.58 -0.91 6.42
C GLY A 6 -8.98 0.01 5.36
N GLY A 7 -7.64 0.11 5.31
CA GLY A 7 -6.94 0.77 4.20
C GLY A 7 -7.04 0.01 2.88
N SER A 8 -6.33 0.48 1.87
CA SER A 8 -6.24 -0.23 0.59
C SER A 8 -5.00 0.14 -0.21
N ILE A 9 -4.47 -0.84 -0.94
CA ILE A 9 -3.50 -0.59 -2.01
C ILE A 9 -4.21 -0.48 -3.37
N VAL A 10 -3.76 0.42 -4.24
CA VAL A 10 -4.18 0.53 -5.65
C VAL A 10 -2.99 0.14 -6.51
N ILE A 11 -3.19 -0.68 -7.54
CA ILE A 11 -2.11 -1.22 -8.38
C ILE A 11 -2.42 -0.86 -9.82
N ASP A 12 -1.61 0.01 -10.41
CA ASP A 12 -1.82 0.58 -11.74
C ASP A 12 -0.62 0.27 -12.66
N PRO A 13 -0.78 -0.62 -13.65
CA PRO A 13 0.23 -0.85 -14.67
C PRO A 13 0.33 0.33 -15.64
N THR A 14 1.55 0.69 -16.01
CA THR A 14 1.86 1.66 -17.08
C THR A 14 2.73 1.00 -18.15
N GLU A 15 3.16 1.76 -19.16
CA GLU A 15 4.04 1.25 -20.22
C GLU A 15 5.41 0.78 -19.68
N ALA A 16 5.99 1.51 -18.72
CA ALA A 16 7.36 1.26 -18.26
C ALA A 16 7.48 0.68 -16.85
N LEU A 17 6.45 0.84 -16.02
CA LEU A 17 6.46 0.44 -14.61
C LEU A 17 5.05 0.15 -14.09
N VAL A 18 4.97 -0.52 -12.94
CA VAL A 18 3.74 -0.62 -12.16
C VAL A 18 3.83 0.32 -10.96
N SER A 19 2.85 1.23 -10.82
CA SER A 19 2.73 2.08 -9.63
C SER A 19 1.79 1.45 -8.62
N ILE A 20 2.14 1.54 -7.34
CA ILE A 20 1.31 1.10 -6.23
C ILE A 20 1.13 2.25 -5.25
N ASP A 21 -0.12 2.65 -5.03
CA ASP A 21 -0.52 3.71 -4.10
C ASP A 21 -1.19 3.11 -2.86
N ILE A 22 -0.99 3.73 -1.70
CA ILE A 22 -1.47 3.24 -0.40
C ILE A 22 -2.40 4.27 0.23
N ASN A 23 -3.64 3.86 0.48
CA ASN A 23 -4.65 4.68 1.14
C ASN A 23 -4.92 4.15 2.55
N SER A 24 -4.75 4.99 3.58
CA SER A 24 -5.13 4.64 4.95
C SER A 24 -6.65 4.59 5.12
N SER A 25 -7.09 3.91 6.18
CA SER A 25 -8.44 4.12 6.69
C SER A 25 -8.53 5.48 7.40
N ARG A 26 -9.77 5.94 7.65
CA ARG A 26 -10.02 7.26 8.25
C ARG A 26 -9.57 7.27 9.72
N ALA A 27 -8.44 7.89 10.04
CA ALA A 27 -8.01 8.10 11.43
C ALA A 27 -8.84 9.20 12.11
N THR A 28 -9.13 9.09 13.41
CA THR A 28 -10.02 10.04 14.11
C THR A 28 -9.29 11.06 15.00
N LYS A 29 -7.98 10.98 15.25
CA LYS A 29 -7.20 11.96 16.04
C LYS A 29 -5.71 12.02 15.65
N GLY A 30 -5.04 13.14 15.95
CA GLY A 30 -3.69 13.48 15.45
C GLY A 30 -2.53 12.59 15.90
N GLN A 31 -2.47 12.18 17.18
CA GLN A 31 -1.41 11.30 17.69
C GLN A 31 -1.52 9.88 17.11
N ASP A 32 -2.72 9.50 16.68
CA ASP A 32 -2.99 8.22 16.01
C ASP A 32 -2.56 8.23 14.53
N ILE A 33 -2.19 9.39 13.94
CA ILE A 33 -1.93 9.47 12.49
C ILE A 33 -0.62 8.78 12.12
N GLU A 34 0.49 9.08 12.80
CA GLU A 34 1.79 8.45 12.51
C GLU A 34 1.75 6.94 12.76
N GLU A 35 1.14 6.51 13.87
CA GLU A 35 0.98 5.07 14.16
C GLU A 35 0.06 4.38 13.15
N THR A 36 -1.03 5.04 12.71
CA THR A 36 -1.90 4.54 11.63
C THR A 36 -1.16 4.45 10.31
N ALA A 37 -0.33 5.44 9.97
CA ALA A 37 0.47 5.45 8.75
C ALA A 37 1.47 4.29 8.76
N LEU A 38 2.21 4.12 9.85
CA LEU A 38 3.15 3.00 10.04
C LEU A 38 2.44 1.66 9.92
N GLN A 39 1.34 1.46 10.65
CA GLN A 39 0.58 0.20 10.62
C GLN A 39 0.03 -0.09 9.22
N THR A 40 -0.49 0.93 8.52
CA THR A 40 -1.00 0.78 7.15
C THR A 40 0.11 0.42 6.18
N ASN A 41 1.28 1.06 6.29
CA ASN A 41 2.44 0.78 5.45
C ASN A 41 2.95 -0.66 5.66
N LEU A 42 2.96 -1.17 6.89
CA LEU A 42 3.35 -2.55 7.20
C LEU A 42 2.38 -3.57 6.59
N GLU A 43 1.07 -3.38 6.77
CA GLU A 43 0.04 -4.24 6.15
C GLU A 43 0.11 -4.20 4.62
N ALA A 44 0.34 -3.02 4.05
CA ALA A 44 0.48 -2.83 2.63
C ALA A 44 1.72 -3.55 2.07
N ALA A 45 2.87 -3.49 2.76
CA ALA A 45 4.08 -4.17 2.32
C ALA A 45 3.87 -5.69 2.19
N GLU A 46 3.20 -6.32 3.16
CA GLU A 46 2.88 -7.74 3.12
C GLU A 46 1.91 -8.07 1.97
N GLU A 47 0.85 -7.27 1.81
CA GLU A 47 -0.15 -7.48 0.77
C GLU A 47 0.41 -7.24 -0.64
N ILE A 48 1.28 -6.24 -0.82
CA ILE A 48 2.00 -6.00 -2.08
C ILE A 48 2.83 -7.23 -2.43
N ALA A 49 3.63 -7.74 -1.50
CA ALA A 49 4.44 -8.94 -1.74
C ALA A 49 3.58 -10.14 -2.17
N ARG A 50 2.40 -10.31 -1.56
CA ARG A 50 1.43 -11.35 -1.94
C ARG A 50 0.86 -11.12 -3.34
N GLN A 51 0.45 -9.89 -3.67
CA GLN A 51 -0.12 -9.55 -4.97
C GLN A 51 0.89 -9.71 -6.11
N LEU A 52 2.16 -9.36 -5.88
CA LEU A 52 3.25 -9.56 -6.84
C LEU A 52 3.34 -11.02 -7.27
N ARG A 53 3.34 -11.94 -6.31
CA ARG A 53 3.41 -13.38 -6.58
C ARG A 53 2.14 -13.91 -7.25
N LEU A 54 0.97 -13.51 -6.75
CA LEU A 54 -0.31 -14.02 -7.27
C LEU A 54 -0.60 -13.58 -8.70
N ARG A 55 -0.07 -12.42 -9.10
CA ARG A 55 -0.26 -11.86 -10.43
C ARG A 55 0.95 -12.08 -11.35
N ASP A 56 1.98 -12.77 -10.85
CA ASP A 56 3.25 -12.98 -11.55
C ASP A 56 3.83 -11.66 -12.12
N MET A 57 3.77 -10.58 -11.33
CA MET A 57 4.21 -9.25 -11.75
C MET A 57 5.74 -9.14 -11.69
N GLY A 58 6.34 -8.64 -12.77
CA GLY A 58 7.77 -8.37 -12.88
C GLY A 58 8.06 -7.02 -13.54
N GLY A 59 9.33 -6.63 -13.60
CA GLY A 59 9.77 -5.32 -14.11
C GLY A 59 9.95 -4.29 -13.00
N LEU A 60 9.92 -3.00 -13.37
CA LEU A 60 10.06 -1.90 -12.41
C LEU A 60 8.75 -1.67 -11.66
N ILE A 61 8.84 -1.64 -10.33
CA ILE A 61 7.70 -1.41 -9.44
C ILE A 61 8.03 -0.24 -8.53
N VAL A 62 7.13 0.74 -8.50
CA VAL A 62 7.24 1.93 -7.67
C VAL A 62 6.12 1.89 -6.65
N ILE A 63 6.46 2.02 -5.37
CA ILE A 63 5.51 1.98 -4.26
C ILE A 63 5.53 3.36 -3.60
N ASP A 64 4.36 3.99 -3.55
CA ASP A 64 4.13 5.26 -2.87
C ASP A 64 3.60 4.96 -1.46
N PHE A 65 4.51 4.93 -0.48
CA PHE A 65 4.14 4.74 0.92
C PHE A 65 3.60 6.02 1.53
N ILE A 66 2.75 5.89 2.55
CA ILE A 66 2.30 7.04 3.33
C ILE A 66 3.51 7.65 4.04
N ASP A 67 3.64 8.98 4.01
CA ASP A 67 4.68 9.71 4.73
C ASP A 67 4.66 9.42 6.24
N MET A 68 5.84 9.28 6.84
CA MET A 68 6.05 8.99 8.27
C MET A 68 7.14 9.88 8.86
#